data_AF-A0A1Y6F132-F1
#
_entry.id   AF-A0A1Y6F132-F1
#
_cell.length_a   1.000
_cell.length_b   1.000
_cell.length_c   1.000
_cell.angle_alpha   90.00
_cell.angle_beta   90.00
_cell.angle_gamma   90.00
#
_symmetry.space_group_name_H-M   'P 1'
#
loop_
_entity.id
_entity.type
_entity.pdbx_description
1 polymer ?
#
loop_
_entity_poly.entity_id
_entity_poly.type
_entity_poly.pdbx_seq_one_letter_code
_entity_poly.pdbx_strand_id
1 'polypeptide(L)'
;MKVGYSLLLGEYVPADQVRYGDVAGFQIVCPCCKDPVIKVERPTQTEVTEFLSHYAAKPGTGECELRVASITAEARAQTNRESRGQTLKMFMSVLRDALQLRVRNAPEIEHASRYAGVGLVAELMAHCMVRDEWLMAQEVDRLLDIVVRSIDTDRAIAETGMAMSFRRRLAKDIVGHLRAPHAGKSRLSAARYALSNIAAGGYAVNPDRVVTTDKLVAGLRKVLTDDPDVTMGWLKDVTEDREPALRQYEILMATTGMELLSTLMRLPALAMLANHRAGRHPLHGIDDLDYFHPSSEVLGSTLEGPVRVVLPGEDDESGPTPWR
;
A
#
# COMPACT_ATOMS: atom_id res chain seq x y z
N MET A 1 16.84 -8.76 25.49
CA MET A 1 17.44 -8.49 24.16
C MET A 1 16.66 -7.41 23.40
N LYS A 2 17.35 -6.51 22.68
CA LYS A 2 16.70 -5.38 21.96
C LYS A 2 16.27 -5.68 20.52
N VAL A 3 16.68 -6.83 19.98
CA VAL A 3 16.46 -7.21 18.59
C VAL A 3 16.07 -8.68 18.52
N GLY A 4 15.02 -8.98 17.75
CA GLY A 4 14.60 -10.33 17.37
C GLY A 4 14.93 -10.58 15.90
N TYR A 5 14.66 -11.79 15.43
CA TYR A 5 14.71 -12.15 14.02
C TYR A 5 13.35 -12.70 13.61
N SER A 6 12.66 -12.06 12.68
CA SER A 6 11.44 -12.61 12.11
C SER A 6 11.82 -13.72 11.14
N LEU A 7 11.47 -14.96 11.47
CA LEU A 7 11.66 -16.04 10.52
C LEU A 7 10.92 -15.70 9.24
N LEU A 8 9.65 -15.31 9.32
CA LEU A 8 8.76 -15.08 8.18
C LEU A 8 9.21 -13.94 7.24
N LEU A 9 9.76 -12.86 7.78
CA LEU A 9 10.29 -11.74 6.97
C LEU A 9 11.75 -11.96 6.54
N GLY A 10 12.49 -12.80 7.25
CA GLY A 10 13.94 -12.90 7.11
C GLY A 10 14.70 -11.69 7.66
N GLU A 11 14.03 -10.83 8.45
CA GLU A 11 14.56 -9.56 8.92
C GLU A 11 14.84 -9.55 10.42
N TYR A 12 15.85 -8.78 10.83
CA TYR A 12 16.01 -8.34 12.21
C TYR A 12 14.96 -7.30 12.57
N VAL A 13 14.28 -7.52 13.69
CA VAL A 13 13.17 -6.68 14.15
C VAL A 13 13.51 -6.07 15.51
N PRO A 14 13.61 -4.73 15.61
CA PRO A 14 13.77 -4.03 16.88
C PRO A 14 12.60 -4.28 17.83
N ALA A 15 12.88 -4.42 19.13
CA ALA A 15 11.85 -4.72 20.10
C ALA A 15 10.78 -3.61 20.21
N ASP A 16 11.16 -2.35 20.02
CA ASP A 16 10.27 -1.16 20.03
C ASP A 16 9.32 -1.09 18.83
N GLN A 17 9.59 -1.85 17.77
CA GLN A 17 8.76 -1.89 16.56
C GLN A 17 7.73 -3.03 16.56
N VAL A 18 7.69 -3.83 17.64
CA VAL A 18 6.91 -5.07 17.73
C VAL A 18 5.92 -4.98 18.89
N ARG A 19 4.66 -5.31 18.65
CA ARG A 19 3.64 -5.52 19.67
C ARG A 19 3.57 -6.99 20.09
N TYR A 20 2.88 -7.27 21.19
CA TYR A 20 2.80 -8.63 21.72
C TYR A 20 2.27 -9.65 20.70
N GLY A 21 1.20 -9.33 19.96
CA GLY A 21 0.62 -10.20 18.93
C GLY A 21 1.51 -10.42 17.69
N ASP A 22 2.37 -9.46 17.38
CA ASP A 22 3.26 -9.51 16.20
C ASP A 22 4.31 -10.62 16.34
N VAL A 23 4.69 -10.97 17.57
CA VAL A 23 5.75 -11.95 17.83
C VAL A 23 5.39 -13.32 17.26
N ALA A 24 4.13 -13.74 17.44
CA ALA A 24 3.62 -14.98 16.87
C ALA A 24 3.43 -14.86 15.34
N GLY A 25 2.75 -13.79 14.88
CA GLY A 25 2.43 -13.60 13.45
C GLY A 25 3.67 -13.55 12.56
N PHE A 26 4.72 -12.85 12.97
CA PHE A 26 5.97 -12.76 12.24
C PHE A 26 6.98 -13.87 12.59
N GLN A 27 6.60 -14.83 13.44
CA GLN A 27 7.47 -15.90 13.92
C GLN A 27 8.81 -15.33 14.42
N ILE A 28 8.75 -14.37 15.34
CA ILE A 28 9.94 -13.68 15.85
C ILE A 28 10.63 -14.60 16.85
N VAL A 29 11.90 -14.86 16.58
CA VAL A 29 12.78 -15.73 17.36
C VAL A 29 14.02 -14.98 17.83
N CYS A 30 14.74 -15.57 18.78
CA CYS A 30 16.08 -15.12 19.11
C CYS A 30 16.99 -15.28 17.88
N PRO A 31 17.73 -14.24 17.46
CA PRO A 31 18.65 -14.36 16.33
C PRO A 31 19.71 -15.45 16.48
N CYS A 32 20.10 -15.78 17.72
CA CYS A 32 21.18 -16.72 18.02
C CYS A 32 20.71 -18.17 18.07
N CYS A 33 19.77 -18.52 18.97
CA CYS A 33 19.34 -19.90 19.16
C CYS A 33 18.10 -20.29 18.34
N LYS A 34 17.44 -19.32 17.70
CA LYS A 34 16.19 -19.49 16.95
C LYS A 34 15.00 -19.99 17.78
N ASP A 35 15.10 -19.97 19.10
CA ASP A 35 13.95 -20.19 19.98
C ASP A 35 12.96 -19.01 19.91
N PRO A 36 11.65 -19.27 20.01
CA PRO A 36 10.63 -18.23 20.11
C PRO A 36 10.90 -17.28 21.28
N VAL A 37 10.61 -16.00 21.06
CA VAL A 37 10.70 -14.97 22.09
C VAL A 37 9.31 -14.41 22.42
N ILE A 38 9.22 -13.59 23.47
CA ILE A 38 8.07 -12.77 23.83
C ILE A 38 8.46 -11.31 23.88
N LYS A 39 7.51 -10.44 23.56
CA LYS A 39 7.60 -9.01 23.85
C LYS A 39 7.39 -8.79 25.35
N VAL A 40 8.29 -8.03 25.96
CA VAL A 40 8.21 -7.60 27.35
C VAL A 40 8.36 -6.08 27.40
N GLU A 41 7.52 -5.46 28.20
CA GLU A 41 7.51 -4.02 28.45
C GLU A 41 7.73 -3.81 29.93
N ARG A 42 8.72 -2.99 30.27
CA ARG A 42 8.97 -2.60 31.66
C ARG A 42 8.77 -1.09 31.78
N PRO A 43 7.67 -0.63 32.40
CA PRO A 43 7.51 0.78 32.69
C PRO A 43 8.58 1.22 33.70
N THR A 44 9.18 2.38 33.43
CA THR A 44 10.04 3.12 34.35
C THR A 44 9.38 4.46 34.68
N GLN A 45 9.98 5.29 35.54
CA GLN A 45 9.38 6.57 35.92
C GLN A 45 9.20 7.55 34.75
N THR A 46 10.05 7.48 33.73
CA THR A 46 10.05 8.42 32.60
C THR A 46 9.71 7.77 31.27
N GLU A 47 9.96 6.47 31.11
CA GLU A 47 9.86 5.78 29.82
C GLU A 47 9.41 4.32 29.95
N VAL A 48 8.94 3.72 28.85
CA VAL A 48 8.73 2.27 28.77
C VAL A 48 9.95 1.63 28.11
N THR A 49 10.64 0.75 28.84
CA THR A 49 11.72 -0.05 28.26
C THR A 49 11.14 -1.28 27.59
N GLU A 50 11.22 -1.34 26.27
CA GLU A 50 10.77 -2.47 25.47
C GLU A 50 11.94 -3.43 25.17
N PHE A 51 11.71 -4.74 25.32
CA PHE A 51 12.68 -5.78 24.99
C PHE A 51 12.00 -7.10 24.62
N LEU A 52 12.78 -8.02 24.04
CA LEU A 52 12.38 -9.40 23.78
C LEU A 52 13.04 -10.33 24.81
N SER A 53 12.32 -11.35 25.24
CA SER A 53 12.77 -12.37 26.19
C SER A 53 12.46 -13.77 25.69
N HIS A 54 13.23 -14.77 26.11
CA HIS A 54 12.85 -16.17 25.92
C HIS A 54 11.69 -16.53 26.85
N TYR A 55 10.84 -17.48 26.44
CA TYR A 55 9.75 -18.01 27.27
C TYR A 55 10.24 -18.76 28.52
N ALA A 56 11.38 -19.44 28.40
CA ALA A 56 12.00 -20.18 29.50
C ALA A 56 13.50 -19.87 29.54
N ALA A 57 14.03 -19.68 30.74
CA ALA A 57 15.47 -19.56 30.98
C ALA A 57 16.10 -20.95 30.79
N LYS A 58 16.49 -21.28 29.56
CA LYS A 58 17.31 -22.45 29.26
C LYS A 58 18.79 -22.13 29.56
N PRO A 59 19.63 -23.12 29.90
CA PRO A 59 21.08 -22.91 29.96
C PRO A 59 21.59 -22.25 28.67
N GLY A 60 22.38 -21.19 28.79
CA GLY A 60 22.91 -20.43 27.64
C GLY A 60 22.06 -19.26 27.13
N THR A 61 20.88 -18.99 27.68
CA THR A 61 20.08 -17.81 27.27
C THR A 61 20.77 -16.48 27.60
N GLY A 62 21.57 -16.42 28.67
CA GLY A 62 22.38 -15.24 29.00
C GLY A 62 23.43 -14.92 27.93
N GLU A 63 24.03 -15.94 27.31
CA GLU A 63 24.97 -15.76 26.20
C GLU A 63 24.27 -15.26 24.94
N CYS A 64 23.00 -15.65 24.72
CA CYS A 64 22.23 -15.18 23.58
C CYS A 64 22.08 -13.66 23.60
N GLU A 65 21.88 -13.04 24.76
CA GLU A 65 21.78 -11.57 24.85
C GLU A 65 23.09 -10.87 24.44
N LEU A 66 24.24 -11.37 24.90
CA LEU A 66 25.55 -10.86 24.52
C LEU A 66 25.83 -11.03 23.02
N ARG A 67 25.51 -12.21 22.47
CA ARG A 67 25.68 -12.49 21.04
C ARG A 67 24.74 -11.62 20.19
N VAL A 68 23.48 -11.44 20.58
CA VAL A 68 22.57 -10.51 19.88
C VAL A 68 23.10 -9.08 19.91
N ALA A 69 23.65 -8.63 21.04
CA ALA A 69 24.25 -7.30 21.15
C ALA A 69 25.48 -7.11 20.23
N SER A 70 26.21 -8.19 19.92
CA SER A 70 27.35 -8.16 18.99
C SER A 70 26.96 -8.04 17.51
N ILE A 71 25.68 -8.21 17.15
CA ILE A 71 25.22 -8.07 15.77
C ILE A 71 25.20 -6.59 15.39
N THR A 72 26.12 -6.20 14.51
CA THR A 72 26.30 -4.79 14.12
C THR A 72 25.09 -4.23 13.37
N ALA A 73 24.96 -2.90 13.36
CA ALA A 73 23.89 -2.24 12.61
C ALA A 73 24.01 -2.52 11.11
N GLU A 74 25.23 -2.58 10.59
CA GLU A 74 25.55 -2.83 9.18
C GLU A 74 25.16 -4.25 8.78
N ALA A 75 25.48 -5.26 9.60
CA ALA A 75 25.10 -6.66 9.34
C ALA A 75 23.58 -6.84 9.33
N ARG A 76 22.88 -6.17 10.26
CA ARG A 76 21.41 -6.14 10.28
C ARG A 76 20.85 -5.47 9.04
N ALA A 77 21.38 -4.30 8.67
CA ALA A 77 20.94 -3.57 7.49
C ALA A 77 21.14 -4.37 6.20
N GLN A 78 22.28 -5.06 6.06
CA GLN A 78 22.55 -5.90 4.89
C GLN A 78 21.56 -7.06 4.79
N THR A 79 21.40 -7.84 5.86
CA THR A 79 20.46 -8.97 5.90
C THR A 79 19.02 -8.52 5.62
N ASN A 80 18.62 -7.37 6.19
CA ASN A 80 17.29 -6.81 6.00
C ASN A 80 17.08 -6.36 4.55
N ARG A 81 18.08 -5.72 3.90
CA ARG A 81 17.98 -5.32 2.49
C ARG A 81 17.80 -6.52 1.56
N GLU A 82 18.57 -7.58 1.78
CA GLU A 82 18.48 -8.81 0.97
C GLU A 82 17.11 -9.48 1.11
N SER A 83 16.65 -9.66 2.36
CA SER A 83 15.36 -10.30 2.65
C SER A 83 14.18 -9.47 2.14
N ARG A 84 14.27 -8.14 2.25
CA ARG A 84 13.29 -7.22 1.65
C ARG A 84 13.24 -7.31 0.14
N GLY A 85 14.39 -7.36 -0.52
CA GLY A 85 14.45 -7.52 -1.98
C GLY A 85 13.76 -8.81 -2.44
N GLN A 86 13.96 -9.91 -1.72
CA GLN A 86 13.28 -11.19 -2.01
C GLN A 86 11.77 -11.12 -1.74
N THR A 87 11.38 -10.54 -0.60
CA THR A 87 9.97 -10.37 -0.22
C THR A 87 9.23 -9.49 -1.23
N LEU A 88 9.80 -8.35 -1.59
CA LEU A 88 9.25 -7.45 -2.59
C LEU A 88 9.14 -8.15 -3.96
N LYS A 89 10.16 -8.88 -4.39
CA LYS A 89 10.12 -9.66 -5.63
C LYS A 89 8.96 -10.66 -5.64
N MET A 90 8.72 -11.36 -4.53
CA MET A 90 7.57 -12.25 -4.37
C MET A 90 6.25 -11.48 -4.45
N PHE A 91 6.08 -10.38 -3.72
CA PHE A 91 4.85 -9.59 -3.80
C PHE A 91 4.58 -9.07 -5.20
N MET A 92 5.61 -8.54 -5.86
CA MET A 92 5.49 -8.04 -7.22
C MET A 92 5.15 -9.14 -8.23
N SER A 93 5.57 -10.39 -8.00
CA SER A 93 5.25 -11.50 -8.90
C SER A 93 3.76 -11.85 -8.90
N VAL A 94 3.04 -11.55 -7.81
CA VAL A 94 1.60 -11.85 -7.66
C VAL A 94 0.73 -10.61 -7.51
N LEU A 95 1.30 -9.40 -7.50
CA LEU A 95 0.55 -8.16 -7.27
C LEU A 95 -0.63 -8.02 -8.23
N ARG A 96 -0.41 -8.26 -9.53
CA ARG A 96 -1.48 -8.15 -10.53
C ARG A 96 -2.61 -9.15 -10.25
N ASP A 97 -2.26 -10.39 -9.94
CA ASP A 97 -3.23 -11.45 -9.66
C ASP A 97 -3.99 -11.13 -8.37
N ALA A 98 -3.30 -10.59 -7.37
CA ALA A 98 -3.87 -10.13 -6.11
C ALA A 98 -4.89 -8.99 -6.32
N LEU A 99 -4.58 -8.03 -7.19
CA LEU A 99 -5.51 -6.96 -7.57
C LEU A 99 -6.70 -7.50 -8.37
N GLN A 100 -6.47 -8.51 -9.22
CA GLN A 100 -7.52 -9.16 -10.02
C GLN A 100 -8.46 -10.05 -9.20
N LEU A 101 -8.02 -10.63 -8.09
CA LEU A 101 -8.90 -11.42 -7.21
C LEU A 101 -10.11 -10.59 -6.77
N ARG A 102 -9.89 -9.36 -6.29
CA ARG A 102 -10.97 -8.46 -5.90
C ARG A 102 -11.86 -8.08 -7.09
N VAL A 103 -11.28 -7.83 -8.27
CA VAL A 103 -12.06 -7.48 -9.48
C VAL A 103 -13.03 -8.60 -9.86
N ARG A 104 -12.60 -9.87 -9.77
CA ARG A 104 -13.45 -11.03 -10.10
C ARG A 104 -14.67 -11.16 -9.20
N ASN A 105 -14.55 -10.73 -7.95
CA ASN A 105 -15.60 -10.88 -6.95
C ASN A 105 -16.44 -9.59 -6.78
N ALA A 106 -16.13 -8.54 -7.55
CA ALA A 106 -16.80 -7.25 -7.55
C ALA A 106 -17.16 -6.84 -9.00
N PRO A 107 -18.29 -7.32 -9.55
CA PRO A 107 -18.66 -7.13 -10.96
C PRO A 107 -18.76 -5.65 -11.37
N GLU A 108 -19.06 -4.74 -10.44
CA GLU A 108 -19.04 -3.30 -10.63
C GLU A 108 -17.65 -2.76 -10.98
N ILE A 109 -16.58 -3.32 -10.40
CA ILE A 109 -15.19 -2.96 -10.72
C ILE A 109 -14.85 -3.44 -12.13
N GLU A 110 -15.24 -4.67 -12.46
CA GLU A 110 -15.05 -5.21 -13.80
C GLU A 110 -15.80 -4.37 -14.84
N HIS A 111 -17.04 -4.01 -14.56
CA HIS A 111 -17.84 -3.15 -15.43
C HIS A 111 -17.18 -1.79 -15.64
N ALA A 112 -16.77 -1.10 -14.57
CA ALA A 112 -16.08 0.19 -14.66
C ALA A 112 -14.79 0.09 -15.49
N SER A 113 -14.05 -1.01 -15.39
CA SER A 113 -12.79 -1.20 -16.12
C SER A 113 -12.94 -1.31 -17.64
N ARG A 114 -14.17 -1.48 -18.15
CA ARG A 114 -14.46 -1.58 -19.58
C ARG A 114 -14.57 -0.23 -20.28
N TYR A 115 -14.81 0.86 -19.54
CA TYR A 115 -14.93 2.19 -20.14
C TYR A 115 -13.61 2.67 -20.75
N ALA A 116 -13.68 3.19 -21.97
CA ALA A 116 -12.52 3.71 -22.69
C ALA A 116 -11.80 4.83 -21.88
N GLY A 117 -12.56 5.72 -21.25
CA GLY A 117 -12.02 6.80 -20.41
C GLY A 117 -11.20 6.29 -19.22
N VAL A 118 -11.61 5.20 -18.57
CA VAL A 118 -10.84 4.55 -17.49
C VAL A 118 -9.50 4.05 -18.01
N GLY A 119 -9.48 3.46 -19.21
CA GLY A 119 -8.25 3.03 -19.88
C GLY A 119 -7.27 4.18 -20.06
N LEU A 120 -7.72 5.28 -20.66
CA LEU A 120 -6.92 6.48 -20.96
C LEU A 120 -6.35 7.12 -19.69
N VAL A 121 -7.19 7.36 -18.68
CA VAL A 121 -6.75 8.00 -17.43
C VAL A 121 -5.81 7.09 -16.63
N ALA A 122 -6.02 5.77 -16.64
CA ALA A 122 -5.09 4.84 -16.00
C ALA A 122 -3.71 4.82 -16.67
N GLU A 123 -3.65 4.97 -18.00
CA GLU A 123 -2.39 5.11 -18.74
C GLU A 123 -1.67 6.41 -18.40
N LEU A 124 -2.41 7.53 -18.33
CA LEU A 124 -1.87 8.81 -17.87
C LEU A 124 -1.32 8.72 -16.45
N MET A 125 -2.09 8.17 -15.50
CA MET A 125 -1.65 7.94 -14.12
C MET A 125 -0.38 7.09 -14.07
N ALA A 126 -0.33 6.01 -14.87
CA ALA A 126 0.85 5.18 -14.97
C ALA A 126 2.05 5.93 -15.56
N HIS A 127 1.85 6.91 -16.44
CA HIS A 127 2.92 7.78 -16.91
C HIS A 127 3.38 8.75 -15.80
N CYS A 128 2.46 9.45 -15.13
CA CYS A 128 2.75 10.39 -14.04
C CYS A 128 3.50 9.72 -12.88
N MET A 129 3.20 8.46 -12.55
CA MET A 129 3.93 7.75 -11.49
C MET A 129 5.41 7.48 -11.82
N VAL A 130 5.80 7.37 -13.11
CA VAL A 130 7.23 7.30 -13.49
C VAL A 130 7.94 8.60 -13.18
N ARG A 131 7.24 9.71 -13.40
CA ARG A 131 7.75 11.08 -13.26
C ARG A 131 7.66 11.61 -11.82
N ASP A 132 7.22 10.77 -10.88
CA ASP A 132 6.94 11.14 -9.49
C ASP A 132 5.88 12.26 -9.37
N GLU A 133 4.95 12.36 -10.32
CA GLU A 133 3.85 13.35 -10.35
C GLU A 133 2.54 12.79 -9.78
N TRP A 134 2.40 11.45 -9.73
CA TRP A 134 1.30 10.77 -9.04
C TRP A 134 1.85 9.87 -7.94
N LEU A 135 1.25 9.99 -6.75
CA LEU A 135 1.77 9.39 -5.51
C LEU A 135 3.24 9.80 -5.32
N MET A 136 3.53 11.09 -5.16
CA MET A 136 4.90 11.61 -5.05
C MET A 136 5.64 11.03 -3.85
N ALA A 137 6.96 10.83 -3.93
CA ALA A 137 7.77 10.26 -2.85
C ALA A 137 7.51 10.92 -1.49
N GLN A 138 7.53 12.26 -1.45
CA GLN A 138 7.31 13.05 -0.25
C GLN A 138 5.86 12.99 0.29
N GLU A 139 4.88 12.63 -0.54
CA GLU A 139 3.48 12.64 -0.14
C GLU A 139 2.95 11.28 0.31
N VAL A 140 3.62 10.18 -0.06
CA VAL A 140 3.14 8.83 0.29
C VAL A 140 2.93 8.66 1.79
N ASP A 141 3.82 9.18 2.64
CA ASP A 141 3.66 9.08 4.10
C ASP A 141 2.42 9.84 4.59
N ARG A 142 2.18 11.06 4.08
CA ARG A 142 0.98 11.85 4.39
C ARG A 142 -0.29 11.13 3.95
N LEU A 143 -0.30 10.57 2.74
CA LEU A 143 -1.46 9.82 2.24
C LEU A 143 -1.70 8.55 3.05
N LEU A 144 -0.64 7.83 3.42
CA LEU A 144 -0.75 6.68 4.31
C LEU A 144 -1.31 7.07 5.68
N ASP A 145 -0.98 8.24 6.22
CA ASP A 145 -1.58 8.71 7.49
C ASP A 145 -3.09 8.91 7.37
N ILE A 146 -3.56 9.44 6.23
CA ILE A 146 -4.99 9.58 5.94
C ILE A 146 -5.64 8.19 5.82
N VAL A 147 -5.02 7.30 5.05
CA VAL A 147 -5.56 5.95 4.81
C VAL A 147 -5.57 5.12 6.09
N VAL A 148 -4.56 5.24 6.97
CA VAL A 148 -4.53 4.50 8.24
C VAL A 148 -5.70 4.91 9.15
N ARG A 149 -6.06 6.20 9.20
CA ARG A 149 -7.25 6.67 9.95
C ARG A 149 -8.56 6.10 9.41
N SER A 150 -8.51 5.63 8.18
CA SER A 150 -9.63 5.12 7.38
C SER A 150 -9.80 3.60 7.53
N ILE A 151 -8.82 2.91 8.14
CA ILE A 151 -8.84 1.49 8.41
C ILE A 151 -9.11 1.28 9.89
N ASP A 152 -10.02 0.36 10.21
CA ASP A 152 -10.14 -0.16 11.58
C ASP A 152 -8.83 -0.89 11.93
N THR A 153 -7.91 -0.20 12.60
CA THR A 153 -6.57 -0.70 12.89
C THR A 153 -6.60 -1.88 13.85
N ASP A 154 -7.56 -1.91 14.77
CA ASP A 154 -7.67 -2.97 15.76
C ASP A 154 -8.14 -4.26 15.09
N ARG A 155 -9.16 -4.16 14.23
CA ARG A 155 -9.55 -5.26 13.34
C ARG A 155 -8.42 -5.66 12.40
N ALA A 156 -7.72 -4.68 11.83
CA ALA A 156 -6.60 -4.91 10.92
C ALA A 156 -5.50 -5.78 11.55
N ILE A 157 -5.19 -5.48 12.81
CA ILE A 157 -4.20 -6.21 13.60
C ILE A 157 -4.77 -7.57 14.02
N ALA A 158 -6.04 -7.63 14.45
CA ALA A 158 -6.66 -8.87 14.94
C ALA A 158 -6.78 -9.96 13.87
N GLU A 159 -7.23 -9.64 12.64
CA GLU A 159 -7.53 -10.67 11.63
C GLU A 159 -6.27 -11.19 10.92
N THR A 160 -5.15 -10.47 10.96
CA THR A 160 -3.92 -10.92 10.29
C THR A 160 -2.69 -11.04 11.16
N GLY A 161 -2.69 -10.46 12.36
CA GLY A 161 -1.48 -10.37 13.18
C GLY A 161 -0.34 -9.53 12.57
N MET A 162 -0.63 -8.61 11.64
CA MET A 162 0.38 -7.68 11.10
C MET A 162 0.24 -6.28 11.68
N ALA A 163 1.33 -5.80 12.28
CA ALA A 163 1.52 -4.39 12.59
C ALA A 163 1.29 -3.45 11.39
N MET A 164 0.64 -2.32 11.67
CA MET A 164 0.44 -1.25 10.69
C MET A 164 1.76 -0.68 10.14
N SER A 165 2.83 -0.68 10.95
CA SER A 165 4.16 -0.25 10.52
C SER A 165 4.69 -1.10 9.37
N PHE A 166 4.50 -2.42 9.41
CA PHE A 166 4.90 -3.33 8.35
C PHE A 166 4.08 -3.10 7.07
N ARG A 167 2.75 -2.95 7.20
CA ARG A 167 1.85 -2.69 6.05
C ARG A 167 2.21 -1.41 5.33
N ARG A 168 2.43 -0.33 6.08
CA ARG A 168 2.87 0.96 5.54
C ARG A 168 4.17 0.82 4.79
N ARG A 169 5.15 0.14 5.40
CA ARG A 169 6.45 -0.12 4.76
C ARG A 169 6.30 -0.91 3.46
N LEU A 170 5.52 -2.00 3.49
CA LEU A 170 5.26 -2.81 2.30
C LEU A 170 4.57 -1.99 1.19
N ALA A 171 3.57 -1.17 1.54
CA ALA A 171 2.92 -0.28 0.58
C ALA A 171 3.91 0.71 -0.05
N LYS A 172 4.81 1.31 0.75
CA LYS A 172 5.88 2.18 0.26
C LYS A 172 6.85 1.45 -0.67
N ASP A 173 7.28 0.25 -0.29
CA ASP A 173 8.21 -0.56 -1.09
C ASP A 173 7.58 -0.95 -2.43
N ILE A 174 6.29 -1.31 -2.43
CA ILE A 174 5.53 -1.60 -3.66
C ILE A 174 5.41 -0.34 -4.51
N VAL A 175 5.01 0.81 -3.95
CA VAL A 175 4.92 2.08 -4.70
C VAL A 175 6.28 2.46 -5.29
N GLY A 176 7.36 2.39 -4.51
CA GLY A 176 8.71 2.64 -5.00
C GLY A 176 9.10 1.72 -6.17
N HIS A 177 8.70 0.45 -6.11
CA HIS A 177 8.90 -0.47 -7.23
C HIS A 177 8.03 -0.11 -8.45
N LEU A 178 6.78 0.30 -8.26
CA LEU A 178 5.89 0.69 -9.36
C LEU A 178 6.41 1.90 -10.13
N ARG A 179 7.18 2.79 -9.50
CA ARG A 179 7.87 3.91 -10.19
C ARG A 179 9.04 3.46 -11.07
N ALA A 180 9.58 2.26 -10.85
CA ALA A 180 10.72 1.79 -11.62
C ALA A 180 10.37 1.64 -13.12
N PRO A 181 11.32 1.89 -14.05
CA PRO A 181 11.06 1.83 -15.49
C PRO A 181 10.52 0.47 -15.97
N HIS A 182 10.97 -0.62 -15.36
CA HIS A 182 10.60 -1.98 -15.73
C HIS A 182 9.22 -2.42 -15.21
N ALA A 183 8.57 -1.64 -14.34
CA ALA A 183 7.32 -2.01 -13.70
C ALA A 183 6.06 -1.65 -14.50
N GLY A 184 6.19 -1.26 -15.78
CA GLY A 184 5.10 -0.67 -16.59
C GLY A 184 3.78 -1.44 -16.57
N LYS A 185 3.81 -2.78 -16.73
CA LYS A 185 2.60 -3.62 -16.69
C LYS A 185 1.92 -3.61 -15.31
N SER A 186 2.70 -3.72 -14.25
CA SER A 186 2.19 -3.72 -12.87
C SER A 186 1.64 -2.35 -12.49
N ARG A 187 2.33 -1.27 -12.92
CA ARG A 187 1.91 0.12 -12.72
C ARG A 187 0.58 0.42 -13.39
N LEU A 188 0.42 0.07 -14.67
CA LEU A 188 -0.85 0.23 -15.38
C LEU A 188 -1.97 -0.59 -14.73
N SER A 189 -1.68 -1.84 -14.33
CA SER A 189 -2.67 -2.68 -13.65
C SER A 189 -3.11 -2.07 -12.32
N ALA A 190 -2.19 -1.51 -11.53
CA ALA A 190 -2.46 -0.84 -10.26
C ALA A 190 -3.29 0.44 -10.44
N ALA A 191 -2.92 1.29 -11.40
CA ALA A 191 -3.67 2.51 -11.73
C ALA A 191 -5.10 2.19 -12.18
N ARG A 192 -5.25 1.24 -13.12
CA ARG A 192 -6.55 0.81 -13.63
C ARG A 192 -7.43 0.22 -12.55
N TYR A 193 -6.87 -0.66 -11.71
CA TYR A 193 -7.60 -1.25 -10.60
C TYR A 193 -8.10 -0.17 -9.63
N ALA A 194 -7.23 0.76 -9.19
CA ALA A 194 -7.60 1.76 -8.20
C ALA A 194 -8.69 2.72 -8.74
N LEU A 195 -8.54 3.14 -9.99
CA LEU A 195 -9.51 4.00 -10.66
C LEU A 195 -10.86 3.29 -10.85
N SER A 196 -10.83 2.04 -11.31
CA SER A 196 -12.05 1.23 -11.49
C SER A 196 -12.76 0.99 -10.16
N ASN A 197 -12.02 0.79 -9.07
CA ASN A 197 -12.61 0.58 -7.76
C ASN A 197 -13.29 1.84 -7.19
N ILE A 198 -12.69 3.02 -7.39
CA ILE A 198 -13.35 4.29 -7.04
C ILE A 198 -14.59 4.50 -7.89
N ALA A 199 -14.48 4.24 -9.19
CA ALA A 199 -15.57 4.44 -10.11
C ALA A 199 -16.75 3.50 -9.79
N ALA A 200 -16.47 2.24 -9.44
CA ALA A 200 -17.42 1.29 -8.90
C ALA A 200 -18.09 1.78 -7.60
N GLY A 201 -17.31 2.32 -6.67
CA GLY A 201 -17.84 2.98 -5.47
C GLY A 201 -18.79 4.14 -5.82
N GLY A 202 -18.47 4.93 -6.84
CA GLY A 202 -19.34 5.98 -7.37
C GLY A 202 -20.68 5.48 -7.92
N TYR A 203 -20.77 4.23 -8.39
CA TYR A 203 -22.04 3.60 -8.78
C TYR A 203 -22.85 3.09 -7.58
N ALA A 204 -22.18 2.53 -6.57
CA ALA A 204 -22.83 1.97 -5.39
C ALA A 204 -23.30 3.04 -4.38
N VAL A 205 -22.65 4.20 -4.40
CA VAL A 205 -23.01 5.35 -3.58
C VAL A 205 -24.21 6.06 -4.21
N ASN A 206 -25.38 5.78 -3.65
CA ASN A 206 -26.59 6.55 -3.86
C ASN A 206 -26.26 8.06 -3.68
N PRO A 207 -26.55 8.95 -4.66
CA PRO A 207 -26.21 10.37 -4.59
C PRO A 207 -26.74 11.08 -3.34
N ASP A 208 -27.73 10.49 -2.66
CA ASP A 208 -28.33 11.04 -1.45
C ASP A 208 -27.62 10.65 -0.12
N ARG A 209 -26.59 9.78 -0.12
CA ARG A 209 -26.10 9.16 1.13
C ARG A 209 -24.60 9.15 1.44
N VAL A 210 -23.72 9.71 0.61
CA VAL A 210 -22.31 9.89 1.01
C VAL A 210 -21.79 11.24 0.52
N VAL A 211 -20.99 11.88 1.37
CA VAL A 211 -20.26 13.13 1.15
C VAL A 211 -19.13 12.93 0.12
N THR A 212 -19.41 12.37 -1.06
CA THR A 212 -18.46 12.50 -2.18
C THR A 212 -18.56 13.93 -2.68
N THR A 213 -17.43 14.63 -2.75
CA THR A 213 -17.43 16.00 -3.29
C THR A 213 -18.01 15.99 -4.72
N ASP A 214 -18.89 16.93 -5.07
CA ASP A 214 -19.47 17.05 -6.42
C ASP A 214 -18.39 17.03 -7.52
N LYS A 215 -17.19 17.50 -7.18
CA LYS A 215 -16.01 17.53 -8.05
C LYS A 215 -15.48 16.13 -8.37
N LEU A 216 -15.44 15.20 -7.40
CA LEU A 216 -15.05 13.81 -7.66
C LEU A 216 -16.06 13.14 -8.58
N VAL A 217 -17.36 13.31 -8.32
CA VAL A 217 -18.43 12.75 -9.16
C VAL A 217 -18.37 13.32 -10.57
N ALA A 218 -18.16 14.63 -10.72
CA ALA A 218 -18.00 15.27 -12.01
C ALA A 218 -16.79 14.72 -12.78
N GLY A 219 -15.64 14.56 -12.13
CA GLY A 219 -14.45 13.94 -12.71
C GLY A 219 -14.71 12.49 -13.14
N LEU A 220 -15.31 11.67 -12.27
CA LEU A 220 -15.65 10.28 -12.60
C LEU A 220 -16.56 10.17 -13.81
N ARG A 221 -17.54 11.07 -13.99
CA ARG A 221 -18.39 11.10 -15.20
C ARG A 221 -17.61 11.35 -16.49
N LYS A 222 -16.46 12.04 -16.43
CA LYS A 222 -15.59 12.25 -17.60
C LYS A 222 -14.77 11.01 -17.96
N VAL A 223 -14.66 10.06 -17.03
CA VAL A 223 -13.88 8.83 -17.17
C VAL A 223 -14.77 7.62 -17.42
N LEU A 224 -15.99 7.61 -16.87
CA LEU A 224 -17.02 6.58 -17.04
C LEU A 224 -17.80 6.80 -18.35
N THR A 225 -17.08 6.74 -19.47
CA THR A 225 -17.60 6.92 -20.82
C THR A 225 -16.88 6.02 -21.80
N ASP A 226 -17.62 5.49 -22.79
CA ASP A 226 -17.05 4.74 -23.92
C ASP A 226 -16.58 5.67 -25.05
N ASP A 227 -16.98 6.94 -25.01
CA ASP A 227 -16.52 7.97 -25.94
C ASP A 227 -15.18 8.57 -25.47
N PRO A 228 -14.05 8.24 -26.13
CA PRO A 228 -12.73 8.74 -25.75
C PRO A 228 -12.60 10.27 -25.94
N ASP A 229 -13.38 10.88 -26.84
CA ASP A 229 -13.28 12.32 -27.11
C ASP A 229 -13.77 13.14 -25.92
N VAL A 230 -14.74 12.62 -25.15
CA VAL A 230 -15.20 13.23 -23.90
C VAL A 230 -14.07 13.29 -22.87
N THR A 231 -13.35 12.18 -22.69
CA THR A 231 -12.23 12.12 -21.75
C THR A 231 -11.05 12.97 -22.23
N MET A 232 -10.71 12.90 -23.52
CA MET A 232 -9.60 13.68 -24.10
C MET A 232 -9.88 15.18 -24.07
N GLY A 233 -11.11 15.62 -24.34
CA GLY A 233 -11.52 17.02 -24.21
C GLY A 233 -11.39 17.53 -22.77
N TRP A 234 -11.79 16.71 -21.78
CA TRP A 234 -11.60 17.04 -20.38
C TRP A 234 -10.12 17.09 -19.98
N LEU A 235 -9.30 16.12 -20.40
CA LEU A 235 -7.86 16.13 -20.15
C LEU A 235 -7.17 17.33 -20.81
N LYS A 236 -7.63 17.76 -21.98
CA LYS A 236 -7.17 19.00 -22.61
C LYS A 236 -7.46 20.21 -21.72
N ASP A 237 -8.69 20.33 -21.22
CA ASP A 237 -9.05 21.41 -20.29
C ASP A 237 -8.19 21.37 -19.00
N VAL A 238 -7.84 20.17 -18.51
CA VAL A 238 -6.91 20.00 -17.37
C VAL A 238 -5.51 20.52 -17.71
N THR A 239 -4.96 20.15 -18.88
CA THR A 239 -3.62 20.59 -19.30
C THR A 239 -3.53 22.09 -19.62
N GLU A 240 -4.67 22.73 -19.85
CA GLU A 240 -4.79 24.18 -20.07
C GLU A 240 -5.18 24.94 -18.78
N ASP A 241 -5.06 24.30 -17.61
CA ASP A 241 -5.38 24.86 -16.29
C ASP A 241 -6.79 25.46 -16.18
N ARG A 242 -7.76 24.89 -16.92
CA ARG A 242 -9.13 25.40 -16.93
C ARG A 242 -9.93 24.87 -15.74
N GLU A 243 -10.42 25.77 -14.91
CA GLU A 243 -11.43 25.45 -13.91
C GLU A 243 -12.80 25.18 -14.57
N PRO A 244 -13.59 24.19 -14.12
CA PRO A 244 -13.37 23.34 -12.94
C PRO A 244 -12.58 22.04 -13.21
N ALA A 245 -12.11 21.82 -14.45
CA ALA A 245 -11.54 20.54 -14.89
C ALA A 245 -10.28 20.17 -14.10
N LEU A 246 -9.36 21.13 -13.91
CA LEU A 246 -8.14 20.95 -13.13
C LEU A 246 -8.46 20.42 -11.72
N ARG A 247 -9.37 21.08 -11.00
CA ARG A 247 -9.72 20.68 -9.65
C ARG A 247 -10.38 19.30 -9.57
N GLN A 248 -11.18 18.93 -10.58
CA GLN A 248 -11.77 17.58 -10.68
C GLN A 248 -10.66 16.52 -10.85
N TYR A 249 -9.67 16.81 -11.68
CA TYR A 249 -8.53 15.93 -11.92
C TYR A 249 -7.67 15.74 -10.66
N GLU A 250 -7.30 16.82 -9.97
CA GLU A 250 -6.52 16.75 -8.72
C GLU A 250 -7.19 15.84 -7.68
N ILE A 251 -8.50 16.02 -7.48
CA ILE A 251 -9.29 15.23 -6.52
C ILE A 251 -9.35 13.76 -6.97
N LEU A 252 -9.54 13.50 -8.25
CA LEU A 252 -9.54 12.13 -8.79
C LEU A 252 -8.18 11.45 -8.58
N MET A 253 -7.08 12.13 -8.89
CA MET A 253 -5.71 11.63 -8.71
C MET A 253 -5.39 11.30 -7.25
N ALA A 254 -5.72 12.22 -6.34
CA ALA A 254 -5.52 12.03 -4.90
C ALA A 254 -6.34 10.85 -4.36
N THR A 255 -7.63 10.79 -4.71
CA THR A 255 -8.53 9.71 -4.28
C THR A 255 -8.05 8.36 -4.81
N THR A 256 -7.63 8.30 -6.09
CA THR A 256 -7.08 7.09 -6.71
C THR A 256 -5.78 6.64 -6.05
N GLY A 257 -4.92 7.59 -5.67
CA GLY A 257 -3.72 7.29 -4.91
C GLY A 257 -4.04 6.69 -3.53
N MET A 258 -4.97 7.29 -2.80
CA MET A 258 -5.42 6.78 -1.50
C MET A 258 -6.04 5.38 -1.60
N GLU A 259 -6.88 5.12 -2.61
CA GLU A 259 -7.48 3.81 -2.81
C GLU A 259 -6.42 2.73 -3.11
N LEU A 260 -5.42 3.05 -3.95
CA LEU A 260 -4.31 2.15 -4.20
C LEU A 260 -3.55 1.84 -2.90
N LEU A 261 -3.14 2.86 -2.15
CA LEU A 261 -2.44 2.68 -0.87
C LEU A 261 -3.27 1.89 0.14
N SER A 262 -4.58 2.14 0.18
CA SER A 262 -5.52 1.41 1.03
C SER A 262 -5.58 -0.06 0.66
N THR A 263 -5.69 -0.38 -0.63
CA THR A 263 -5.62 -1.76 -1.11
C THR A 263 -4.29 -2.43 -0.77
N LEU A 264 -3.15 -1.75 -1.01
CA LEU A 264 -1.83 -2.30 -0.72
C LEU A 264 -1.64 -2.59 0.77
N MET A 265 -2.13 -1.71 1.64
CA MET A 265 -2.09 -1.94 3.09
C MET A 265 -3.01 -3.07 3.54
N ARG A 266 -3.99 -3.50 2.74
CA ARG A 266 -4.93 -4.57 3.07
C ARG A 266 -4.57 -5.93 2.47
N LEU A 267 -3.49 -6.01 1.69
CA LEU A 267 -3.02 -7.29 1.16
C LEU A 267 -2.84 -8.32 2.28
N PRO A 268 -3.24 -9.59 2.07
CA PRO A 268 -3.05 -10.69 3.03
C PRO A 268 -1.59 -11.17 3.03
N ALA A 269 -0.66 -10.25 3.30
CA ALA A 269 0.77 -10.43 3.10
C ALA A 269 1.38 -11.60 3.89
N LEU A 270 0.90 -11.90 5.11
CA LEU A 270 1.40 -13.07 5.85
C LEU A 270 1.00 -14.38 5.19
N ALA A 271 -0.26 -14.52 4.76
CA ALA A 271 -0.72 -15.72 4.07
C ALA A 271 0.06 -15.91 2.77
N MET A 272 0.31 -14.82 2.04
CA MET A 272 1.14 -14.83 0.82
C MET A 272 2.58 -15.29 1.09
N LEU A 273 3.21 -14.76 2.15
CA LEU A 273 4.56 -15.15 2.57
C LEU A 273 4.63 -16.60 3.05
N ALA A 274 3.64 -17.03 3.84
CA ALA A 274 3.54 -18.39 4.34
C ALA A 274 3.38 -19.39 3.18
N ASN A 275 2.53 -19.08 2.21
CA ASN A 275 2.35 -19.87 0.99
C ASN A 275 3.64 -19.98 0.19
N HIS A 276 4.31 -18.86 -0.06
CA HIS A 276 5.57 -18.83 -0.80
C HIS A 276 6.64 -19.70 -0.15
N ARG A 277 6.78 -19.62 1.18
CA ARG A 277 7.75 -20.43 1.94
C ARG A 277 7.43 -21.90 1.99
N ALA A 278 6.14 -22.25 1.94
CA ALA A 278 5.69 -23.62 1.81
C ALA A 278 5.84 -24.17 0.37
N GLY A 279 6.43 -23.41 -0.56
CA GLY A 279 6.55 -23.78 -1.97
C GLY A 279 5.23 -23.76 -2.73
N ARG A 280 4.18 -23.14 -2.17
CA ARG A 280 2.87 -22.97 -2.80
C ARG A 280 2.80 -21.66 -3.58
N HIS A 281 1.84 -21.55 -4.49
CA HIS A 281 1.52 -20.27 -5.13
C HIS A 281 1.17 -19.24 -4.04
N PRO A 282 1.67 -17.98 -4.06
CA PRO A 282 1.43 -17.04 -2.96
C PRO A 282 -0.05 -16.77 -2.68
N LEU A 283 -0.92 -16.81 -3.70
CA LEU A 283 -2.37 -16.64 -3.55
C LEU A 283 -3.13 -17.96 -3.27
N HIS A 284 -2.44 -19.05 -2.92
CA HIS A 284 -3.07 -20.34 -2.68
C HIS A 284 -4.01 -20.30 -1.47
N GLY A 285 -5.29 -20.57 -1.70
CA GLY A 285 -6.31 -20.54 -0.64
C GLY A 285 -6.57 -19.15 -0.07
N ILE A 286 -6.17 -18.10 -0.81
CA ILE A 286 -6.50 -16.71 -0.50
C ILE A 286 -7.61 -16.28 -1.45
N ASP A 287 -8.72 -15.82 -0.92
CA ASP A 287 -9.82 -15.21 -1.66
C ASP A 287 -9.92 -13.70 -1.37
N ASP A 288 -10.99 -13.05 -1.85
CA ASP A 288 -11.21 -11.63 -1.61
C ASP A 288 -11.69 -11.31 -0.19
N LEU A 289 -12.28 -12.28 0.52
CA LEU A 289 -12.72 -12.14 1.91
C LEU A 289 -11.53 -12.06 2.87
N ASP A 290 -10.39 -12.63 2.47
CA ASP A 290 -9.12 -12.53 3.20
C ASP A 290 -8.49 -11.13 3.13
N TYR A 291 -8.96 -10.28 2.22
CA TYR A 291 -8.60 -8.87 2.23
C TYR A 291 -9.46 -8.20 3.28
N PHE A 292 -8.86 -7.33 4.10
CA PHE A 292 -9.64 -6.54 5.05
C PHE A 292 -10.78 -5.83 4.33
N HIS A 293 -12.01 -6.29 4.56
CA HIS A 293 -13.17 -5.55 4.13
C HIS A 293 -13.23 -4.25 4.92
N PRO A 294 -13.18 -3.10 4.26
CA PRO A 294 -13.35 -1.82 4.93
C PRO A 294 -14.76 -1.32 4.70
N SER A 295 -15.39 -1.03 5.83
CA SER A 295 -16.56 -0.19 6.03
C SER A 295 -17.04 0.58 4.79
N SER A 296 -18.32 0.38 4.50
CA SER A 296 -19.18 1.14 3.59
C SER A 296 -19.22 2.66 3.81
N GLU A 297 -18.27 3.29 4.54
CA GLU A 297 -18.46 4.62 5.14
C GLU A 297 -17.32 5.64 4.92
N VAL A 298 -16.15 5.29 4.37
CA VAL A 298 -14.94 6.08 4.67
C VAL A 298 -14.53 7.16 3.65
N LEU A 299 -15.11 7.24 2.46
CA LEU A 299 -14.66 8.22 1.46
C LEU A 299 -15.27 9.64 1.60
N GLY A 300 -16.10 9.89 2.62
CA GLY A 300 -16.90 11.12 2.71
C GLY A 300 -16.28 12.32 3.45
N SER A 301 -15.53 12.12 4.54
CA SER A 301 -15.36 13.19 5.54
C SER A 301 -13.96 13.83 5.66
N THR A 302 -12.96 13.41 4.89
CA THR A 302 -11.54 13.77 5.16
C THR A 302 -10.80 14.52 4.04
N LEU A 303 -11.45 14.92 2.95
CA LEU A 303 -10.78 15.57 1.79
C LEU A 303 -10.75 17.11 1.80
N GLU A 304 -10.95 17.77 2.95
CA GLU A 304 -10.81 19.23 3.05
C GLU A 304 -9.33 19.64 3.21
N GLY A 305 -8.60 19.68 2.10
CA GLY A 305 -7.26 20.27 2.02
C GLY A 305 -6.72 20.28 0.58
N PRO A 306 -5.86 21.24 0.19
CA PRO A 306 -5.21 21.19 -1.12
C PRO A 306 -4.23 20.01 -1.16
N VAL A 307 -4.52 19.01 -1.97
CA VAL A 307 -3.51 18.11 -2.55
C VAL A 307 -3.10 18.78 -3.85
N ARG A 308 -1.83 19.17 -3.94
CA ARG A 308 -1.31 19.91 -5.10
C ARG A 308 -0.68 18.87 -6.02
N VAL A 309 -1.35 18.58 -7.14
CA VAL A 309 -0.76 17.74 -8.19
C VAL A 309 0.03 18.68 -9.07
N VAL A 310 1.35 18.51 -9.14
CA VAL A 310 2.20 19.27 -10.07
C VAL A 310 1.94 18.72 -11.47
N LEU A 311 1.41 19.56 -12.36
CA LEU A 311 1.20 19.17 -13.75
C LEU A 311 2.53 19.14 -14.50
N PRO A 312 2.70 18.20 -15.45
CA PRO A 312 3.87 18.14 -16.29
C PRO A 312 3.94 19.38 -17.22
N GLY A 313 4.76 20.36 -16.90
CA GLY A 313 4.96 21.52 -17.78
C GLY A 313 5.79 22.69 -17.25
N GLU A 314 6.10 22.78 -15.95
CA GLU A 314 6.71 24.02 -15.42
C GLU A 314 8.25 24.09 -15.49
N ASP A 315 9.01 22.99 -15.64
CA ASP A 315 10.48 23.02 -15.50
C ASP A 315 11.32 22.22 -16.52
N ASP A 316 10.74 21.71 -17.62
CA ASP A 316 11.51 20.94 -18.62
C ASP A 316 11.50 21.63 -19.99
N GLU A 317 12.60 22.34 -20.32
CA GLU A 317 12.86 22.90 -21.66
C GLU A 317 13.11 21.83 -22.74
N SER A 318 12.95 20.54 -22.43
CA SER A 318 12.84 19.50 -23.45
C SER A 318 11.42 19.50 -24.06
N GLY A 319 11.30 20.19 -25.20
CA GLY A 319 10.03 20.36 -25.91
C GLY A 319 9.26 19.05 -26.16
N PRO A 320 7.92 19.13 -26.27
CA PRO A 320 7.04 17.96 -26.28
C PRO A 320 7.26 17.11 -27.54
N THR A 321 7.35 15.79 -27.33
CA THR A 321 6.99 14.84 -28.39
C THR A 321 5.47 14.88 -28.52
N PRO A 322 4.90 15.23 -29.69
CA PRO A 322 3.45 15.27 -29.84
C PRO A 322 2.91 13.84 -29.73
N TRP A 323 1.90 13.67 -28.87
CA TRP A 323 1.07 12.48 -28.86
C TRP A 323 0.46 12.29 -30.26
N ARG A 324 0.97 11.29 -30.98
CA ARG A 324 0.39 10.68 -32.17
C ARG A 324 0.32 9.18 -31.95
#